data_AF-A0A9Q4ASS3-F1
#
_entry.id   AF-A0A9Q4ASS3-F1
#
_cell.length_a   1.000
_cell.length_b   1.000
_cell.length_c   1.000
_cell.angle_alpha   90.00
_cell.angle_beta   90.00
_cell.angle_gamma   90.00
#
_symmetry.space_group_name_H-M   'P 1'
#
loop_
_entity.id
_entity.type
_entity.pdbx_description
1 polymer ?
#
loop_
_entity_poly.entity_id
_entity_poly.type
_entity_poly.pdbx_seq_one_letter_code
_entity_poly.pdbx_strand_id
1 'polypeptide(L)'
;MTKARPLDKILAGLAFMLGLATILGALGSQFIGGLQPCELCLEQRLPYYWGLPILALVLVLWNRLPLPVWYLAVGIVAALFAWGTYLGAFHSGVEWGFWPGPTACTGLGESFSLDALNDLQPVIGCDVVQFR
;
A
#
# COMPACT_ATOMS: atom_id res chain seq x y z
N MET A 1 7.30 -31.83 -10.93
CA MET A 1 6.49 -30.74 -11.51
C MET A 1 5.05 -30.94 -11.06
N THR A 2 4.65 -30.37 -9.92
CA THR A 2 3.23 -30.33 -9.56
C THR A 2 2.53 -29.36 -10.51
N LYS A 3 1.50 -29.82 -11.19
CA LYS A 3 0.71 -29.02 -12.11
C LYS A 3 -0.10 -28.03 -11.26
N ALA A 4 0.17 -26.73 -11.39
CA ALA A 4 -0.63 -25.69 -10.73
C ALA A 4 -2.11 -25.89 -11.09
N ARG A 5 -3.01 -25.81 -10.10
CA ARG A 5 -4.43 -26.05 -10.34
C ARG A 5 -5.02 -24.81 -11.06
N PRO A 6 -6.04 -24.99 -11.91
CA PRO A 6 -6.68 -23.86 -12.59
C PRO A 6 -7.23 -22.81 -11.59
N LEU A 7 -7.63 -23.25 -10.39
CA LEU A 7 -8.07 -22.39 -9.31
C LEU A 7 -6.98 -21.43 -8.82
N ASP A 8 -5.74 -21.91 -8.69
CA ASP A 8 -4.61 -21.10 -8.18
C ASP A 8 -4.35 -19.89 -9.09
N LYS A 9 -4.47 -20.09 -10.41
CA LYS A 9 -4.29 -19.03 -11.41
C LYS A 9 -5.42 -18.00 -11.36
N ILE A 10 -6.65 -18.47 -11.16
CA ILE A 10 -7.81 -17.58 -11.02
C ILE A 10 -7.65 -16.75 -9.74
N LEU A 11 -7.27 -17.35 -8.61
CA LEU A 11 -7.08 -16.64 -7.35
C LEU A 11 -5.95 -15.60 -7.44
N ALA A 12 -4.82 -15.94 -8.05
CA ALA A 12 -3.73 -14.99 -8.29
C ALA A 12 -4.17 -13.83 -9.21
N GLY A 13 -4.96 -14.14 -10.25
CA GLY A 13 -5.53 -13.13 -11.14
C GLY A 13 -6.52 -12.20 -10.42
N LEU A 14 -7.40 -12.74 -9.59
CA LEU A 14 -8.34 -11.95 -8.78
C LEU A 14 -7.60 -11.06 -7.79
N ALA A 15 -6.58 -11.59 -7.10
CA ALA A 15 -5.75 -10.81 -6.18
C ALA A 15 -5.07 -9.64 -6.89
N PHE A 16 -4.54 -9.87 -8.10
CA PHE A 16 -3.95 -8.80 -8.92
C PHE A 16 -4.98 -7.74 -9.30
N MET A 17 -6.15 -8.14 -9.79
CA MET A 17 -7.20 -7.20 -10.21
C MET A 17 -7.74 -6.37 -9.05
N LEU A 18 -7.97 -7.01 -7.90
CA LEU A 18 -8.40 -6.30 -6.69
C LEU A 18 -7.33 -5.31 -6.22
N GLY A 19 -6.07 -5.75 -6.11
CA GLY A 19 -4.98 -4.86 -5.69
C GLY A 19 -4.77 -3.69 -6.66
N LEU A 20 -4.86 -3.95 -7.97
CA LEU A 20 -4.79 -2.90 -8.99
C LEU A 20 -5.94 -1.90 -8.87
N ALA A 21 -7.17 -2.38 -8.68
CA ALA A 21 -8.32 -1.51 -8.47
C ALA A 21 -8.15 -0.64 -7.21
N THR A 22 -7.62 -1.19 -6.12
CA THR A 22 -7.39 -0.45 -4.87
C THR A 22 -6.37 0.67 -5.05
N ILE A 23 -5.19 0.39 -5.63
CA ILE A 23 -4.16 1.42 -5.82
C ILE A 23 -4.60 2.50 -6.83
N LEU A 24 -5.33 2.12 -7.88
CA LEU A 24 -5.92 3.07 -8.82
C LEU A 24 -7.01 3.92 -8.15
N GLY A 25 -7.81 3.35 -7.25
CA GLY A 25 -8.77 4.11 -6.44
C GLY A 25 -8.08 5.15 -5.56
N ALA A 26 -6.97 4.77 -4.91
CA ALA A 26 -6.18 5.69 -4.10
C ALA A 26 -5.54 6.83 -4.93
N LEU A 27 -4.96 6.50 -6.09
CA LEU A 27 -4.37 7.48 -6.99
C LEU A 27 -5.43 8.39 -7.62
N GLY A 28 -6.58 7.85 -7.99
CA GLY A 28 -7.73 8.62 -8.48
C GLY A 28 -8.25 9.57 -7.41
N SER A 29 -8.34 9.12 -6.15
CA SER A 29 -8.75 9.98 -5.03
C SER A 29 -7.77 11.14 -4.81
N GLN A 30 -6.47 10.93 -5.04
CA GLN A 30 -5.47 11.99 -4.97
C GLN A 30 -5.55 12.96 -6.14
N PHE A 31 -5.44 12.46 -7.37
CA PHE A 31 -5.26 13.31 -8.56
C PHE A 31 -6.58 13.83 -9.14
N ILE A 32 -7.68 13.11 -8.96
CA ILE A 32 -9.01 13.48 -9.46
C ILE A 32 -9.87 14.01 -8.31
N GLY A 33 -9.81 13.39 -7.14
CA GLY A 33 -10.55 13.80 -5.95
C GLY A 33 -9.93 14.95 -5.15
N GLY A 34 -8.67 15.32 -5.43
CA GLY A 34 -7.96 16.41 -4.74
C GLY A 34 -7.54 16.08 -3.30
N LEU A 35 -7.70 14.83 -2.86
CA LEU A 35 -7.34 14.41 -1.50
C LEU A 35 -5.82 14.38 -1.33
N GLN A 36 -5.32 15.04 -0.30
CA GLN A 36 -3.88 15.10 -0.01
C GLN A 36 -3.46 13.85 0.79
N PRO A 37 -2.48 13.06 0.34
CA PRO A 37 -2.04 11.90 1.09
C PRO A 37 -1.26 12.32 2.34
N CYS A 38 -1.58 11.73 3.48
CA CYS A 38 -0.72 11.75 4.67
C CYS A 38 0.42 10.70 4.54
N GLU A 39 1.34 10.70 5.50
CA GLU A 39 2.47 9.74 5.51
C GLU A 39 1.99 8.28 5.52
N LEU A 40 1.04 7.92 6.40
CA LEU A 40 0.50 6.55 6.45
C LEU A 40 -0.21 6.16 5.15
N CYS A 41 -0.86 7.11 4.47
CA CYS A 41 -1.45 6.87 3.15
C CYS A 41 -0.38 6.52 2.10
N LEU A 42 0.81 7.12 2.18
CA LEU A 42 1.92 6.80 1.28
C LEU A 42 2.54 5.45 1.62
N GLU A 43 2.75 5.16 2.90
CA GLU A 43 3.26 3.86 3.35
C GLU A 43 2.35 2.70 2.92
N GLN A 44 1.03 2.87 3.01
CA GLN A 44 0.04 1.88 2.56
C GLN A 44 0.10 1.58 1.05
N ARG A 45 0.74 2.45 0.24
CA ARG A 45 0.92 2.20 -1.21
C ARG A 45 2.09 1.28 -1.50
N LEU A 46 3.10 1.23 -0.63
CA LEU A 46 4.31 0.43 -0.85
C LEU A 46 4.01 -1.06 -1.08
N PRO A 47 3.10 -1.72 -0.31
CA PRO A 47 2.67 -3.09 -0.61
C PRO A 47 2.16 -3.28 -2.04
N TYR A 48 1.47 -2.31 -2.61
CA TYR A 48 0.96 -2.39 -3.98
C TYR A 48 2.06 -2.16 -5.01
N TYR A 49 2.96 -1.20 -4.77
CA TYR A 49 4.08 -0.89 -5.66
C TYR A 49 5.09 -2.05 -5.76
N TRP A 50 5.25 -2.85 -4.72
CA TRP A 50 6.11 -4.03 -4.76
C TRP A 50 5.33 -5.32 -5.08
N GLY A 51 4.16 -5.51 -4.46
CA GLY A 51 3.38 -6.73 -4.59
C GLY A 51 2.79 -6.94 -5.98
N LEU A 52 2.28 -5.87 -6.62
CA LEU A 52 1.65 -6.00 -7.95
C LEU A 52 2.65 -6.35 -9.05
N PRO A 53 3.85 -5.74 -9.16
CA PRO A 53 4.83 -6.18 -10.15
C PRO A 53 5.27 -7.63 -9.96
N ILE A 54 5.50 -8.07 -8.72
CA ILE A 54 5.87 -9.47 -8.43
C ILE A 54 4.74 -10.40 -8.86
N LEU A 55 3.49 -10.08 -8.50
CA LEU A 55 2.33 -10.88 -8.84
C LEU A 55 2.07 -10.91 -10.36
N ALA A 56 2.29 -9.80 -11.06
CA ALA A 56 2.23 -9.72 -12.52
C ALA A 56 3.27 -10.64 -13.17
N LEU A 57 4.52 -10.62 -12.70
CA LEU A 57 5.56 -11.51 -13.19
C LEU A 57 5.20 -12.98 -12.97
N VAL A 58 4.64 -13.33 -11.81
CA VAL A 58 4.14 -14.69 -11.53
C VAL A 58 3.04 -15.09 -12.52
N LEU A 59 2.09 -14.19 -12.83
CA LEU A 59 1.00 -14.44 -13.77
C LEU A 59 1.48 -14.60 -15.22
N VAL A 60 2.43 -13.77 -15.66
CA VAL A 60 3.02 -13.83 -17.01
C VAL A 60 3.86 -15.09 -17.18
N LEU A 61 4.66 -15.44 -16.18
CA LEU A 61 5.59 -16.58 -16.21
C LEU A 61 5.01 -17.86 -15.60
N TRP A 62 3.68 -17.96 -15.48
CA TRP A 62 2.98 -19.00 -14.70
C TRP A 62 3.46 -20.43 -14.95
N ASN A 63 3.66 -20.80 -16.22
CA ASN A 63 4.10 -22.15 -16.63
C ASN A 63 5.62 -22.26 -16.84
N ARG A 64 6.37 -21.20 -16.57
CA ARG A 64 7.82 -21.09 -16.82
C ARG A 64 8.63 -21.02 -15.52
N LEU A 65 7.99 -20.74 -14.38
CA LEU A 65 8.65 -20.65 -13.09
C LEU A 65 8.85 -22.03 -12.44
N PRO A 66 10.04 -22.31 -11.87
CA PRO A 66 10.21 -23.44 -10.96
C PRO A 66 9.27 -23.32 -9.77
N LEU A 67 8.70 -24.44 -9.33
CA LEU A 67 7.71 -24.46 -8.24
C LEU A 67 8.19 -23.78 -6.94
N PRO A 68 9.45 -23.95 -6.47
CA PRO A 68 9.92 -23.26 -5.27
C PRO A 68 9.95 -21.73 -5.43
N VAL A 69 10.32 -21.24 -6.62
CA VAL A 69 10.34 -19.81 -6.94
C VAL A 69 8.93 -19.24 -6.96
N TRP A 70 7.97 -20.00 -7.49
CA TRP A 70 6.55 -19.63 -7.48
C TRP A 70 6.04 -19.45 -6.03
N TYR A 71 6.27 -20.43 -5.16
CA TYR A 71 5.82 -20.35 -3.76
C TYR A 71 6.50 -19.23 -2.99
N LEU A 72 7.80 -19.00 -3.22
CA LEU A 72 8.51 -17.88 -2.62
C LEU A 72 7.91 -16.54 -3.05
N ALA A 73 7.71 -16.34 -4.36
CA ALA A 73 7.16 -15.11 -4.90
C ALA A 73 5.74 -14.83 -4.37
N VAL A 74 4.86 -15.83 -4.39
CA VAL A 74 3.50 -15.71 -3.85
C VAL A 74 3.51 -15.49 -2.34
N GLY A 75 4.43 -16.14 -1.60
CA GLY A 75 4.62 -15.93 -0.17
C GLY A 75 5.03 -14.49 0.16
N ILE A 76 5.95 -13.90 -0.63
CA ILE A 76 6.34 -12.50 -0.49
C ILE A 76 5.16 -11.57 -0.75
N VAL A 77 4.40 -11.79 -1.83
CA VAL A 77 3.20 -11.00 -2.15
C VAL A 77 2.16 -11.09 -1.03
N ALA A 78 1.93 -12.30 -0.49
CA ALA A 78 1.01 -12.49 0.62
C ALA A 78 1.46 -11.74 1.88
N ALA A 79 2.76 -11.77 2.21
CA ALA A 79 3.30 -11.02 3.34
C ALA A 79 3.16 -9.50 3.15
N LEU A 80 3.41 -8.98 1.94
CA LEU A 80 3.23 -7.56 1.62
C LEU A 80 1.77 -7.12 1.79
N PHE A 81 0.81 -7.89 1.28
CA PHE A 81 -0.61 -7.54 1.44
C PHE A 81 -1.15 -7.76 2.85
N ALA A 82 -0.60 -8.71 3.60
CA ALA A 82 -0.89 -8.84 5.03
C ALA A 82 -0.38 -7.60 5.79
N TRP A 83 0.82 -7.11 5.47
CA TRP A 83 1.35 -5.87 6.00
C TRP A 83 0.50 -4.65 5.63
N GLY A 84 0.09 -4.55 4.36
CA GLY A 84 -0.83 -3.50 3.91
C GLY A 84 -2.17 -3.52 4.64
N THR A 85 -2.73 -4.70 4.90
CA THR A 85 -3.96 -4.87 5.68
C THR A 85 -3.78 -4.38 7.12
N TYR A 86 -2.65 -4.75 7.75
CA TYR A 86 -2.31 -4.28 9.08
C TYR A 86 -2.20 -2.74 9.12
N LEU A 87 -1.47 -2.13 8.18
CA LEU A 87 -1.35 -0.68 8.10
C LEU A 87 -2.70 0.01 7.87
N GLY A 88 -3.56 -0.55 7.02
CA GLY A 88 -4.91 -0.01 6.79
C GLY A 88 -5.79 -0.05 8.04
N ALA A 89 -5.76 -1.16 8.79
CA ALA A 89 -6.45 -1.27 10.07
C ALA A 89 -5.88 -0.30 11.11
N PHE A 90 -4.54 -0.18 11.16
CA PHE A 90 -3.86 0.78 12.03
C PHE A 90 -4.27 2.22 11.70
N HIS A 91 -4.22 2.62 10.43
CA HIS A 91 -4.57 3.96 9.99
C HIS A 91 -6.04 4.30 10.27
N SER A 92 -6.95 3.35 9.98
CA SER A 92 -8.38 3.52 10.30
C SER A 92 -8.60 3.76 11.79
N GLY A 93 -7.87 3.05 12.66
CA GLY A 93 -7.97 3.27 14.11
C GLY A 93 -7.34 4.58 14.58
N VAL A 94 -6.36 5.14 13.86
CA VAL A 94 -5.87 6.51 14.09
C VAL A 94 -6.98 7.52 13.77
N GLU A 95 -7.61 7.40 12.61
CA GLU A 95 -8.72 8.26 12.18
C GLU A 95 -9.95 8.15 13.09
N TRP A 96 -10.20 6.96 13.66
CA TRP A 96 -11.28 6.74 14.64
C TRP A 96 -10.89 7.10 16.09
N GLY A 97 -9.65 7.52 16.33
CA GLY A 97 -9.16 7.94 17.64
C GLY A 97 -8.96 6.80 18.65
N PHE A 98 -8.81 5.56 18.19
CA PHE A 98 -8.51 4.42 19.07
C PHE A 98 -7.07 4.46 19.60
N TRP A 99 -6.14 5.03 18.84
CA TRP A 99 -4.73 5.21 19.22
C TRP A 99 -4.12 6.44 18.51
N PRO A 100 -3.03 6.99 19.04
CA PRO A 100 -2.36 8.13 18.41
C PRO A 100 -1.73 7.75 17.06
N GLY A 101 -1.76 8.69 16.12
CA GLY A 101 -1.03 8.58 14.87
C GLY A 101 0.49 8.78 15.03
N PRO A 102 1.28 8.48 13.99
CA PRO A 102 2.72 8.71 14.01
C PRO A 102 3.07 10.18 14.26
N THR A 103 4.11 10.41 15.07
CA THR A 103 4.62 11.76 15.38
C THR A 103 5.37 12.39 14.21
N ALA A 104 5.64 11.64 13.13
CA ALA A 104 6.32 12.12 11.94
C ALA A 104 5.63 13.33 11.28
N CYS A 105 4.34 13.54 11.52
CA CYS A 105 3.57 14.68 11.00
C CYS A 105 3.20 15.74 12.06
N THR A 106 3.69 15.65 13.30
CA THR A 106 3.35 16.65 14.35
C THR A 106 4.30 17.85 14.37
N GLY A 107 5.29 17.90 13.47
CA GLY A 107 6.24 19.02 13.35
C GLY A 107 7.27 19.11 14.48
N LEU A 108 7.42 18.06 15.31
CA LEU A 108 8.31 18.03 16.47
C LEU A 108 9.71 17.44 16.20
N GLY A 109 10.12 17.36 14.92
CA GLY A 109 11.43 16.83 14.50
C GLY A 109 12.49 17.93 14.31
N GLU A 110 13.65 17.71 14.95
CA GLU A 110 14.95 18.41 14.92
C GLU A 110 15.07 19.79 14.22
N SER A 111 15.46 20.79 15.03
CA SER A 111 15.92 22.13 14.64
C SER A 111 15.02 22.91 13.67
N PHE A 112 14.18 23.78 14.24
CA PHE A 112 13.39 24.75 13.49
C PHE A 112 14.33 25.75 12.77
N SER A 113 14.45 25.63 11.45
CA SER A 113 15.09 26.62 10.58
C SER A 113 14.02 27.50 9.96
N LEU A 114 14.21 28.82 9.99
CA LEU A 114 13.28 29.77 9.35
C LEU A 114 13.33 29.66 7.81
N ASP A 115 14.42 29.15 7.25
CA ASP A 115 14.53 28.90 5.81
C ASP A 115 13.67 27.70 5.38
N ALA A 116 13.46 26.73 6.28
CA ALA A 116 12.57 25.59 6.04
C ALA A 116 11.09 26.00 5.96
N LEU A 117 10.69 27.17 6.48
CA LEU A 117 9.32 27.68 6.40
C LEU A 117 8.89 28.00 4.95
N ASN A 118 9.84 28.38 4.09
CA ASN A 118 9.54 28.70 2.69
C ASN A 118 9.34 27.45 1.81
N ASP A 119 9.81 26.28 2.26
CA ASP A 119 9.68 25.00 1.57
C ASP A 119 8.63 24.07 2.22
N LEU A 120 7.85 24.56 3.18
CA LEU A 120 6.79 23.80 3.82
C LEU A 120 5.68 23.47 2.81
N GLN A 121 5.71 22.23 2.33
CA GLN A 121 4.55 21.61 1.71
C GLN A 121 3.45 21.44 2.77
N PRO A 122 2.18 21.74 2.45
CA PRO A 122 1.07 21.43 3.34
C PRO A 122 1.01 19.92 3.60
N VAL A 123 1.41 19.49 4.81
CA VAL A 123 1.29 18.10 5.26
C VAL A 123 0.00 17.96 6.05
N ILE A 124 -0.89 17.06 5.62
CA ILE A 124 -2.09 16.72 6.38
C ILE A 124 -1.79 15.64 7.41
N GLY A 125 -2.38 15.77 8.60
CA GLY A 125 -2.28 14.76 9.65
C GLY A 125 -2.92 13.43 9.26
N CYS A 126 -2.36 12.33 9.77
CA CYS A 126 -2.89 10.97 9.54
C CYS A 126 -4.18 10.69 10.35
N ASP A 127 -4.58 11.60 11.23
CA ASP A 127 -5.80 11.55 12.03
C ASP A 127 -6.98 12.26 11.35
N VAL A 128 -6.74 12.92 10.21
CA VAL A 128 -7.76 13.71 9.52
C VAL A 128 -8.50 12.86 8.48
N VAL A 129 -9.79 12.60 8.74
CA VAL A 129 -10.69 11.96 7.78
C VAL A 129 -11.01 12.90 6.61
N GLN A 130 -10.59 12.51 5.40
CA GLN A 130 -10.78 13.31 4.18
C GLN A 130 -12.03 12.91 3.37
N PHE A 131 -12.42 11.64 3.41
CA PHE A 131 -13.64 11.17 2.75
C PHE A 131 -14.86 11.55 3.61
N ARG A 132 -15.62 12.56 3.15
CA ARG A 132 -16.86 13.02 3.78
C ARG A 132 -18.02 12.93 2.81
#